data_AF-A0A956KUC5-F1
#
_entry.id   AF-A0A956KUC5-F1
#
_cell.length_a   1.000
_cell.length_b   1.000
_cell.length_c   1.000
_cell.angle_alpha   90.00
_cell.angle_beta   90.00
_cell.angle_gamma   90.00
#
_symmetry.space_group_name_H-M   'P 1'
#
loop_
_entity.id
_entity.type
_entity.pdbx_description
1 polymer ?
#
loop_
_entity_poly.entity_id
_entity_poly.type
_entity_poly.pdbx_seq_one_letter_code
_entity_poly.pdbx_strand_id
1 'polypeptide(L)'
;LLEEEGISYEFRHDEESGKETLVLHDGNGAYEPLANIDGAADVPCIENEPEQANVESIQNFEWLRRMTSTAVLRRDFDWTTPSDLLTEPADGEDDRGRVRRVYIHGQRRYINDDLSERSKDAQEAALSRGQRARGRSNVSVMRPGLRFSLTNHDRSDLLREYLIVDVVHRGADRHTSTSGVIEGGYHNEFECIPVDVVARPERRTARPTVRGPQTATVTGASGDEICTDEHGRIRVQFHWEEQPKYDDTSSCWVRCAQSWAGPSWGAQFIPRVGMEVVVEFLDGNPDRPLVTGCVYNGNNPPPFALPDHKTQSGWRTNSSPGGGGSNELRFEDA
;
A
#
# COMPACT_ATOMS: atom_id res chain seq x y z
N LEU A 1 -1.80 -2.86 -0.72
CA LEU A 1 -2.95 -1.96 -0.97
C LEU A 1 -3.71 -1.66 0.31
N LEU A 2 -4.34 -2.62 0.97
CA LEU A 2 -5.05 -2.38 2.24
C LEU A 2 -4.17 -1.68 3.30
N GLU A 3 -2.95 -2.17 3.51
CA GLU A 3 -1.95 -1.53 4.41
C GLU A 3 -1.59 -0.08 4.04
N GLU A 4 -1.72 0.25 2.75
CA GLU A 4 -1.31 1.54 2.23
C GLU A 4 -2.42 2.58 2.33
N GLU A 5 -3.66 2.15 2.09
CA GLU A 5 -4.91 2.94 2.19
C GLU A 5 -5.53 2.92 3.59
N GLY A 6 -4.82 2.39 4.59
CA GLY A 6 -5.32 2.38 5.97
C GLY A 6 -6.55 1.49 6.21
N ILE A 7 -6.84 0.55 5.30
CA ILE A 7 -8.02 -0.33 5.38
C ILE A 7 -7.70 -1.54 6.25
N SER A 8 -8.39 -1.67 7.36
CA SER A 8 -8.38 -2.89 8.19
C SER A 8 -9.46 -3.87 7.71
N TYR A 9 -9.41 -5.10 8.20
CA TYR A 9 -10.43 -6.09 7.90
C TYR A 9 -10.70 -7.02 9.08
N GLU A 10 -11.88 -7.63 9.08
CA GLU A 10 -12.25 -8.71 10.00
C GLU A 10 -12.90 -9.86 9.21
N PHE A 11 -13.03 -11.01 9.87
CA PHE A 11 -13.85 -12.12 9.37
C PHE A 11 -15.09 -12.24 10.25
N ARG A 12 -16.27 -12.20 9.61
CA ARG A 12 -17.56 -12.48 10.26
C ARG A 12 -17.98 -13.90 9.92
N HIS A 13 -18.18 -14.69 10.96
CA HIS A 13 -18.66 -16.06 10.84
C HIS A 13 -20.16 -16.08 11.15
N ASP A 14 -20.94 -16.54 10.19
CA ASP A 14 -22.38 -16.76 10.33
C ASP A 14 -22.60 -18.23 10.68
N GLU A 15 -23.01 -18.50 11.92
CA GLU A 15 -23.15 -19.87 12.43
C GLU A 15 -24.28 -20.65 11.76
N GLU A 16 -25.37 -19.98 11.36
CA GLU A 16 -26.54 -20.62 10.77
C GLU A 16 -26.26 -21.11 9.34
N SER A 17 -25.58 -20.29 8.54
CA SER A 17 -25.26 -20.58 7.15
C SER A 17 -23.88 -21.20 6.96
N GLY A 18 -23.01 -21.14 7.98
CA GLY A 18 -21.61 -21.56 7.91
C GLY A 18 -20.73 -20.70 7.01
N LYS A 19 -21.20 -19.51 6.60
CA LYS A 19 -20.46 -18.59 5.74
C LYS A 19 -19.49 -17.75 6.53
N GLU A 20 -18.30 -17.56 5.97
CA GLU A 20 -17.32 -16.61 6.45
C GLU A 20 -17.24 -15.43 5.48
N THR A 21 -17.34 -14.20 6.01
CA THR A 21 -17.32 -12.96 5.23
C THR A 21 -16.16 -12.09 5.66
N LEU A 22 -15.27 -11.76 4.71
CA LEU A 22 -14.27 -10.71 4.91
C LEU A 22 -14.96 -9.34 4.83
N VAL A 23 -14.87 -8.55 5.90
CA VAL A 23 -15.41 -7.19 5.94
C VAL A 23 -14.25 -6.20 6.01
N LEU A 24 -14.24 -5.24 5.08
CA LEU A 24 -13.24 -4.18 5.02
C LEU A 24 -13.74 -2.94 5.78
N HIS A 25 -12.85 -2.30 6.52
CA HIS A 25 -13.13 -1.15 7.37
C HIS A 25 -12.12 -0.02 7.12
N ASP A 26 -12.62 1.21 7.02
CA ASP A 26 -11.82 2.45 6.95
C ASP A 26 -11.90 3.29 8.24
N GLY A 27 -12.62 2.79 9.25
CA GLY A 27 -12.75 3.40 10.56
C GLY A 27 -13.40 2.44 11.58
N ASN A 28 -13.41 2.83 12.85
CA ASN A 28 -13.82 1.91 13.91
C ASN A 28 -15.34 1.80 14.13
N GLY A 29 -16.15 2.68 13.54
CA GLY A 29 -17.58 2.78 13.82
C GLY A 29 -18.42 1.59 13.35
N ALA A 30 -17.94 0.83 12.37
CA ALA A 30 -18.64 -0.32 11.79
C ALA A 30 -18.35 -1.65 12.51
N TYR A 31 -17.41 -1.65 13.47
CA TYR A 31 -17.16 -2.82 14.32
C TYR A 31 -18.32 -3.05 15.28
N GLU A 32 -18.71 -4.30 15.43
CA GLU A 32 -19.86 -4.67 16.27
C GLU A 32 -19.46 -4.73 17.75
N PRO A 33 -20.35 -4.37 18.67
CA PRO A 33 -20.12 -4.64 20.08
C PRO A 33 -20.09 -6.16 20.30
N LEU A 34 -19.18 -6.60 21.16
CA LEU A 34 -19.15 -7.93 21.71
C LEU A 34 -20.43 -8.14 22.52
N ALA A 35 -21.07 -9.30 22.35
CA ALA A 35 -22.17 -9.74 23.19
C ALA A 35 -21.66 -10.83 24.12
N ASN A 36 -21.42 -10.48 25.38
CA ASN A 36 -21.00 -11.43 26.41
C ASN A 36 -22.11 -12.48 26.63
N ILE A 37 -21.85 -13.54 27.41
CA ILE A 37 -22.81 -14.63 27.63
C ILE A 37 -24.17 -14.16 28.21
N ASP A 38 -24.18 -13.02 28.91
CA ASP A 38 -25.37 -12.36 29.44
C ASP A 38 -26.01 -11.35 28.45
N GLY A 39 -25.44 -11.22 27.25
CA GLY A 39 -25.84 -10.28 26.21
C GLY A 39 -25.31 -8.85 26.41
N ALA A 40 -24.54 -8.58 27.46
CA ALA A 40 -23.98 -7.25 27.71
C ALA A 40 -22.68 -7.03 26.93
N ALA A 41 -22.41 -5.78 26.54
CA ALA A 41 -21.12 -5.38 25.96
C ALA A 41 -20.09 -4.96 27.02
N ASP A 42 -20.53 -4.84 28.27
CA ASP A 42 -19.68 -4.55 29.42
C ASP A 42 -18.99 -5.84 29.87
N VAL A 43 -17.67 -5.80 29.92
CA VAL A 43 -16.84 -6.93 30.36
C VAL A 43 -16.13 -6.53 31.64
N PRO A 44 -16.47 -7.15 32.79
CA PRO A 44 -15.83 -6.82 34.06
C PRO A 44 -14.41 -7.39 34.10
N CYS A 45 -13.49 -6.61 34.69
CA CYS A 45 -12.21 -7.11 35.12
C CYS A 45 -12.35 -7.73 36.53
N ILE A 46 -12.01 -9.01 36.67
CA ILE A 46 -12.07 -9.74 37.94
C ILE A 46 -10.74 -10.45 38.12
N GLU A 47 -9.83 -9.84 38.88
CA GLU A 47 -8.48 -10.41 39.09
C GLU A 47 -8.42 -11.36 40.30
N ASN A 48 -9.30 -11.17 41.28
CA ASN A 48 -9.35 -11.97 42.51
C ASN A 48 -10.35 -13.12 42.35
N GLU A 49 -9.86 -14.35 42.50
CA GLU A 49 -10.64 -15.60 42.40
C GLU A 49 -11.57 -15.64 41.16
N PRO A 50 -11.08 -15.33 39.94
CA PRO A 50 -11.91 -15.28 38.74
C PRO A 50 -12.62 -16.60 38.42
N GLU A 51 -12.07 -17.73 38.85
CA GLU A 51 -12.67 -19.05 38.72
C GLU A 51 -13.98 -19.23 39.53
N GLN A 52 -14.21 -18.37 40.53
CA GLN A 52 -15.46 -18.35 41.31
C GLN A 52 -16.49 -17.37 40.75
N ALA A 53 -16.13 -16.57 39.75
CA ALA A 53 -17.03 -15.61 39.12
C ALA A 53 -18.16 -16.34 38.38
N ASN A 54 -19.37 -15.79 38.47
CA ASN A 54 -20.56 -16.29 37.78
C ASN A 54 -20.77 -15.67 36.39
N VAL A 55 -19.79 -14.89 35.91
CA VAL A 55 -19.81 -14.20 34.62
C VAL A 55 -18.47 -14.39 33.90
N GLU A 56 -18.48 -14.41 32.57
CA GLU A 56 -17.23 -14.31 31.82
C GLU A 56 -16.61 -12.92 32.06
N SER A 57 -15.30 -12.89 32.26
CA SER A 57 -14.57 -11.71 32.73
C SER A 57 -13.14 -11.68 32.20
N ILE A 58 -12.55 -10.49 32.25
CA ILE A 58 -11.13 -10.27 32.02
C ILE A 58 -10.40 -10.53 33.34
N GLN A 59 -9.50 -11.51 33.37
CA GLN A 59 -8.74 -11.90 34.57
C GLN A 59 -7.44 -11.10 34.74
N ASN A 60 -7.00 -10.42 33.69
CA ASN A 60 -5.82 -9.57 33.72
C ASN A 60 -5.93 -8.54 32.60
N PHE A 61 -5.60 -7.27 32.90
CA PHE A 61 -5.58 -6.20 31.91
C PHE A 61 -4.35 -5.30 32.07
N GLU A 62 -3.39 -5.41 31.15
CA GLU A 62 -2.16 -4.65 31.14
C GLU A 62 -2.19 -3.55 30.07
N TRP A 63 -2.02 -2.30 30.50
CA TRP A 63 -1.91 -1.16 29.60
C TRP A 63 -0.46 -0.94 29.15
N LEU A 64 -0.21 -1.03 27.84
CA LEU A 64 1.10 -0.90 27.21
C LEU A 64 1.19 0.40 26.41
N ARG A 65 2.16 1.25 26.77
CA ARG A 65 2.53 2.43 25.98
C ARG A 65 3.88 2.21 25.30
N ARG A 66 3.95 2.45 24.00
CA ARG A 66 5.19 2.46 23.22
C ARG A 66 5.43 3.85 22.65
N MET A 67 6.70 4.26 22.62
CA MET A 67 7.05 5.52 21.95
C MET A 67 6.91 5.34 20.44
N THR A 68 6.05 6.14 19.82
CA THR A 68 5.84 6.16 18.37
C THR A 68 5.94 7.58 17.83
N SER A 69 5.98 7.71 16.50
CA SER A 69 5.90 9.02 15.84
C SER A 69 4.56 9.67 16.13
N THR A 70 4.58 10.96 16.43
CA THR A 70 3.37 11.76 16.68
C THR A 70 2.96 12.57 15.46
N ALA A 71 3.88 12.78 14.51
CA ALA A 71 3.64 13.57 13.31
C ALA A 71 4.27 12.92 12.08
N VAL A 72 3.73 13.23 10.91
CA VAL A 72 4.23 12.80 9.60
C VAL A 72 4.38 14.02 8.70
N LEU A 73 5.45 14.06 7.92
CA LEU A 73 5.59 15.00 6.80
C LEU A 73 5.84 14.20 5.53
N ARG A 74 4.88 14.22 4.62
CA ARG A 74 5.00 13.57 3.32
C ARG A 74 5.30 14.61 2.25
N ARG A 75 6.27 14.30 1.39
CA ARG A 75 6.57 15.10 0.20
C ARG A 75 6.69 14.26 -1.05
N ASP A 76 6.20 14.76 -2.17
CA ASP A 76 6.39 14.13 -3.47
C ASP A 76 6.57 15.19 -4.57
N PHE A 77 7.00 14.76 -5.75
CA PHE A 77 7.19 15.62 -6.90
C PHE A 77 6.10 15.36 -7.95
N ASP A 78 5.34 16.41 -8.26
CA ASP A 78 4.42 16.44 -9.38
C ASP A 78 5.06 17.21 -10.54
N TRP A 79 5.31 16.51 -11.65
CA TRP A 79 5.91 17.14 -12.80
C TRP A 79 4.92 18.01 -13.60
N THR A 80 3.61 17.89 -13.34
CA THR A 80 2.59 18.76 -13.96
C THR A 80 2.48 20.11 -13.26
N THR A 81 2.86 20.17 -11.98
CA THR A 81 2.94 21.40 -11.16
C THR A 81 4.32 21.51 -10.49
N PRO A 82 5.43 21.59 -11.26
CA PRO A 82 6.78 21.37 -10.75
C PRO A 82 7.29 22.43 -9.77
N SER A 83 6.62 23.58 -9.68
CA SER A 83 6.95 24.63 -8.71
C SER A 83 6.28 24.42 -7.35
N ASP A 84 5.20 23.65 -7.31
CA ASP A 84 4.41 23.38 -6.12
C ASP A 84 4.80 22.02 -5.55
N LEU A 85 5.80 22.03 -4.66
CA LEU A 85 6.21 20.81 -3.99
C LEU A 85 5.06 20.29 -3.11
N LEU A 86 4.48 19.17 -3.52
CA LEU A 86 3.44 18.49 -2.74
C LEU A 86 3.98 18.20 -1.35
N THR A 87 3.39 18.84 -0.34
CA THR A 87 3.85 18.81 1.05
C THR A 87 2.64 18.67 1.95
N GLU A 88 2.43 17.45 2.44
CA GLU A 88 1.29 17.11 3.29
C GLU A 88 1.77 16.74 4.69
N PRO A 89 1.61 17.63 5.68
CA PRO A 89 1.83 17.32 7.07
C PRO A 89 0.61 16.63 7.69
N ALA A 90 0.86 15.73 8.63
CA ALA A 90 -0.09 15.30 9.64
C ALA A 90 0.54 15.59 10.99
N ASP A 91 0.15 16.72 11.58
CA ASP A 91 0.76 17.24 12.81
C ASP A 91 0.17 16.57 14.04
N GLY A 92 1.01 16.40 15.06
CA GLY A 92 0.59 15.84 16.34
C GLY A 92 1.72 15.83 17.36
N GLU A 93 1.33 15.82 18.62
CA GLU A 93 2.20 15.85 19.79
C GLU A 93 1.73 14.84 20.82
N ASP A 94 2.59 14.48 21.77
CA ASP A 94 2.19 13.65 22.90
C ASP A 94 1.68 14.47 24.08
N ASP A 95 1.22 13.80 25.14
CA ASP A 95 0.73 14.40 26.39
C ASP A 95 1.72 15.40 27.06
N ARG A 96 2.97 15.47 26.61
CA ARG A 96 4.01 16.41 27.10
C ARG A 96 4.37 17.49 26.07
N GLY A 97 3.59 17.65 25.00
CA GLY A 97 3.84 18.61 23.93
C GLY A 97 5.05 18.29 23.05
N ARG A 98 5.49 17.02 23.00
CA ARG A 98 6.68 16.63 22.22
C ARG A 98 6.28 16.13 20.84
N VAL A 99 6.88 16.72 19.81
CA VAL A 99 6.72 16.30 18.41
C VAL A 99 7.80 15.31 18.01
N ARG A 100 7.40 14.13 17.56
CA ARG A 100 8.26 13.09 16.96
C ARG A 100 7.84 12.87 15.51
N ARG A 101 8.42 13.66 14.61
CA ARG A 101 8.04 13.68 13.20
C ARG A 101 8.83 12.68 12.36
N VAL A 102 8.14 11.92 11.52
CA VAL A 102 8.74 11.10 10.45
C VAL A 102 8.60 11.80 9.11
N TYR A 103 9.67 11.82 8.32
CA TYR A 103 9.66 12.36 6.96
C TYR A 103 9.57 11.23 5.95
N ILE A 104 8.64 11.35 4.99
CA ILE A 104 8.43 10.38 3.92
C ILE A 104 8.52 11.11 2.59
N HIS A 105 9.34 10.59 1.68
CA HIS A 105 9.45 11.09 0.31
C HIS A 105 9.19 9.97 -0.70
N GLY A 106 8.52 10.29 -1.81
CA GLY A 106 8.47 9.43 -3.00
C GLY A 106 7.72 8.12 -2.82
N GLN A 107 6.39 8.18 -2.67
CA GLN A 107 5.58 6.96 -2.48
C GLN A 107 4.22 7.03 -3.15
N ARG A 108 3.97 8.07 -3.97
CA ARG A 108 2.73 8.17 -4.71
C ARG A 108 2.66 7.11 -5.81
N ARG A 109 1.52 6.43 -5.94
CA ARG A 109 1.24 5.50 -7.04
C ARG A 109 0.85 6.27 -8.29
N TYR A 110 -0.05 7.25 -8.14
CA TYR A 110 -0.60 8.01 -9.25
C TYR A 110 -0.54 9.52 -9.04
N ILE A 111 -0.57 10.28 -10.14
CA ILE A 111 -0.50 11.74 -10.06
C ILE A 111 -1.67 12.38 -9.28
N ASN A 112 -2.77 11.65 -9.14
CA ASN A 112 -4.00 12.08 -8.48
C ASN A 112 -4.17 11.51 -7.07
N ASP A 113 -3.21 10.76 -6.52
CA ASP A 113 -3.34 10.28 -5.14
C ASP A 113 -3.36 11.46 -4.16
N ASP A 114 -4.31 11.41 -3.22
CA ASP A 114 -4.38 12.33 -2.09
C ASP A 114 -3.29 11.99 -1.06
N LEU A 115 -2.28 12.84 -0.96
CA LEU A 115 -1.19 12.67 -0.01
C LEU A 115 -1.59 13.06 1.43
N SER A 116 -2.68 13.82 1.59
CA SER A 116 -3.17 14.30 2.88
C SER A 116 -3.74 13.15 3.69
N GLU A 117 -4.65 12.38 3.08
CA GLU A 117 -5.22 11.17 3.69
C GLU A 117 -4.14 10.16 4.08
N ARG A 118 -3.21 9.86 3.15
CA ARG A 118 -2.08 8.95 3.41
C ARG A 118 -1.14 9.42 4.53
N SER A 119 -1.08 10.72 4.79
CA SER A 119 -0.29 11.28 5.88
C SER A 119 -1.01 11.10 7.22
N LYS A 120 -2.33 11.29 7.25
CA LYS A 120 -3.19 10.99 8.39
C LYS A 120 -3.17 9.50 8.72
N ASP A 121 -3.36 8.61 7.74
CA ASP A 121 -3.34 7.16 7.95
C ASP A 121 -2.01 6.68 8.56
N ALA A 122 -0.89 7.24 8.09
CA ALA A 122 0.43 6.90 8.60
C ALA A 122 0.61 7.36 10.05
N GLN A 123 0.06 8.52 10.42
CA GLN A 123 0.04 9.02 11.78
C GLN A 123 -0.85 8.15 12.67
N GLU A 124 -2.08 7.87 12.26
CA GLU A 124 -3.04 7.01 12.98
C GLU A 124 -2.47 5.61 13.21
N ALA A 125 -1.80 5.01 12.20
CA ALA A 125 -1.11 3.74 12.37
C ALA A 125 -0.01 3.79 13.42
N ALA A 126 0.73 4.90 13.52
CA ALA A 126 1.73 5.08 14.56
C ALA A 126 1.10 5.27 15.94
N LEU A 127 0.00 6.01 16.05
CA LEU A 127 -0.73 6.21 17.31
C LEU A 127 -1.34 4.91 17.82
N SER A 128 -1.95 4.13 16.92
CA SER A 128 -2.45 2.79 17.18
C SER A 128 -1.37 1.94 17.84
N ARG A 129 -0.20 1.76 17.20
CA ARG A 129 0.91 0.98 17.76
C ARG A 129 1.44 1.48 19.11
N GLY A 130 1.24 2.75 19.43
CA GLY A 130 1.69 3.38 20.67
C GLY A 130 0.78 3.11 21.86
N GLN A 131 -0.49 2.77 21.61
CA GLN A 131 -1.54 2.63 22.62
C GLN A 131 -2.20 1.25 22.50
N ARG A 132 -1.73 0.30 23.30
CA ARG A 132 -2.22 -1.09 23.32
C ARG A 132 -2.58 -1.50 24.73
N ALA A 133 -3.58 -2.37 24.86
CA ALA A 133 -3.77 -3.17 26.06
C ALA A 133 -3.64 -4.65 25.72
N ARG A 134 -3.16 -5.43 26.67
CA ARG A 134 -3.18 -6.89 26.62
C ARG A 134 -3.97 -7.43 27.78
N GLY A 135 -4.65 -8.53 27.57
CA GLY A 135 -5.36 -9.17 28.67
C GLY A 135 -5.49 -10.66 28.50
N ARG A 136 -5.89 -11.28 29.60
CA ARG A 136 -6.32 -12.68 29.65
C ARG A 136 -7.78 -12.72 30.04
N SER A 137 -8.59 -13.54 29.37
CA SER A 137 -10.00 -13.68 29.70
C SER A 137 -10.50 -15.11 29.54
N ASN A 138 -11.69 -15.39 30.07
CA ASN A 138 -12.49 -16.56 29.73
C ASN A 138 -13.69 -16.21 28.82
N VAL A 139 -13.72 -15.00 28.24
CA VAL A 139 -14.83 -14.57 27.37
C VAL A 139 -14.77 -15.34 26.06
N SER A 140 -15.75 -16.22 25.84
CA SER A 140 -15.72 -17.20 24.75
C SER A 140 -15.88 -16.57 23.37
N VAL A 141 -16.66 -15.48 23.30
CA VAL A 141 -17.02 -14.77 22.07
C VAL A 141 -15.95 -13.79 21.55
N MET A 142 -14.85 -13.57 22.29
CA MET A 142 -13.82 -12.60 21.87
C MET A 142 -13.25 -12.97 20.49
N ARG A 143 -13.24 -12.01 19.57
CA ARG A 143 -12.57 -12.12 18.28
C ARG A 143 -12.06 -10.75 17.84
N PRO A 144 -11.02 -10.67 17.00
CA PRO A 144 -10.63 -9.42 16.37
C PRO A 144 -11.82 -8.79 15.62
N GLY A 145 -11.99 -7.47 15.75
CA GLY A 145 -13.10 -6.74 15.14
C GLY A 145 -14.35 -6.57 16.02
N LEU A 146 -14.33 -7.05 17.27
CA LEU A 146 -15.37 -6.72 18.25
C LEU A 146 -14.94 -5.60 19.20
N ARG A 147 -15.92 -4.81 19.64
CA ARG A 147 -15.75 -3.76 20.66
C ARG A 147 -16.30 -4.18 22.01
N PHE A 148 -15.66 -3.79 23.11
CA PHE A 148 -16.18 -4.03 24.46
C PHE A 148 -15.89 -2.86 25.39
N SER A 149 -16.71 -2.71 26.42
CA SER A 149 -16.51 -1.72 27.49
C SER A 149 -15.85 -2.38 28.70
N LEU A 150 -14.66 -1.93 29.10
CA LEU A 150 -13.99 -2.44 30.29
C LEU A 150 -14.66 -1.86 31.55
N THR A 151 -15.07 -2.73 32.47
CA THR A 151 -15.63 -2.33 33.78
C THR A 151 -14.83 -2.96 34.93
N ASN A 152 -15.04 -2.48 36.16
CA ASN A 152 -14.46 -3.05 37.39
C ASN A 152 -12.91 -3.15 37.42
N HIS A 153 -12.21 -2.13 36.94
CA HIS A 153 -10.75 -2.03 36.97
C HIS A 153 -10.30 -0.92 37.94
N ASP A 154 -9.25 -1.18 38.73
CA ASP A 154 -8.75 -0.25 39.77
C ASP A 154 -8.35 1.13 39.22
N ARG A 155 -7.85 1.15 37.98
CA ARG A 155 -7.59 2.37 37.24
C ARG A 155 -8.79 2.85 36.46
N SER A 156 -9.41 3.94 36.94
CA SER A 156 -10.59 4.55 36.32
C SER A 156 -10.34 5.09 34.90
N ASP A 157 -9.10 5.47 34.57
CA ASP A 157 -8.75 5.98 33.24
C ASP A 157 -8.72 4.89 32.16
N LEU A 158 -8.78 3.61 32.56
CA LEU A 158 -8.93 2.46 31.68
C LEU A 158 -10.40 2.02 31.53
N LEU A 159 -11.34 2.61 32.27
CA LEU A 159 -12.77 2.27 32.17
C LEU A 159 -13.41 2.95 30.96
N ARG A 160 -13.20 2.34 29.79
CA ARG A 160 -13.62 2.86 28.49
C ARG A 160 -13.86 1.73 27.49
N GLU A 161 -14.29 2.09 26.29
CA GLU A 161 -14.49 1.16 25.19
C GLU A 161 -13.18 0.87 24.42
N TYR A 162 -12.99 -0.40 24.08
CA TYR A 162 -11.83 -0.94 23.38
C TYR A 162 -12.26 -1.75 22.16
N LEU A 163 -11.44 -1.72 21.10
CA LEU A 163 -11.53 -2.59 19.94
C LEU A 163 -10.50 -3.72 20.06
N ILE A 164 -10.94 -4.96 19.93
CA ILE A 164 -10.08 -6.14 19.93
C ILE A 164 -9.37 -6.23 18.57
N VAL A 165 -8.04 -6.33 18.58
CA VAL A 165 -7.20 -6.37 17.38
C VAL A 165 -6.48 -7.71 17.18
N ASP A 166 -6.34 -8.50 18.25
CA ASP A 166 -5.74 -9.83 18.21
C ASP A 166 -6.32 -10.70 19.33
N VAL A 167 -6.53 -11.99 19.07
CA VAL A 167 -6.98 -12.98 20.06
C VAL A 167 -6.34 -14.32 19.81
N VAL A 168 -5.83 -14.95 20.86
CA VAL A 168 -5.32 -16.32 20.87
C VAL A 168 -6.15 -17.14 21.84
N HIS A 169 -6.94 -18.07 21.31
CA HIS A 169 -7.77 -18.98 22.10
C HIS A 169 -6.99 -20.23 22.53
N ARG A 170 -7.16 -20.64 23.77
CA ARG A 170 -6.57 -21.87 24.34
C ARG A 170 -7.65 -22.65 25.06
N GLY A 171 -7.93 -23.86 24.58
CA GLY A 171 -8.85 -24.80 25.19
C GLY A 171 -8.16 -26.13 25.45
N ALA A 172 -8.40 -26.71 26.61
CA ALA A 172 -8.00 -28.09 26.93
C ALA A 172 -9.21 -28.85 27.50
N ASP A 173 -9.42 -30.07 27.02
CA ASP A 173 -10.45 -30.94 27.57
C ASP A 173 -10.00 -31.52 28.93
N ARG A 174 -10.94 -31.63 29.86
CA ARG A 174 -10.69 -32.28 31.14
C ARG A 174 -10.74 -33.78 30.94
N HIS A 175 -9.58 -34.43 30.90
CA HIS A 175 -9.52 -35.88 30.94
C HIS A 175 -8.68 -36.42 32.11
N THR A 176 -9.20 -37.44 32.77
CA THR A 176 -8.51 -38.20 33.81
C THR A 176 -7.61 -39.24 33.17
N SER A 177 -6.30 -39.10 33.33
CA SER A 177 -5.33 -40.14 32.99
C SER A 177 -4.89 -40.90 34.25
N THR A 178 -4.33 -42.11 34.10
CA THR A 178 -3.71 -42.88 35.20
C THR A 178 -2.54 -42.15 35.88
N SER A 179 -2.03 -41.08 35.26
CA SER A 179 -0.93 -40.23 35.73
C SER A 179 -1.37 -38.91 36.40
N GLY A 180 -2.68 -38.68 36.56
CA GLY A 180 -3.23 -37.49 37.21
C GLY A 180 -4.35 -36.80 36.43
N VAL A 181 -4.94 -35.77 37.06
CA VAL A 181 -5.93 -34.87 36.45
C VAL A 181 -5.18 -33.85 35.60
N ILE A 182 -5.45 -33.81 34.29
CA ILE A 182 -5.08 -32.65 33.48
C ILE A 182 -6.14 -31.58 33.74
N GLU A 183 -5.72 -30.43 34.26
CA GLU A 183 -6.60 -29.27 34.38
C GLU A 183 -6.99 -28.79 32.98
N GLY A 184 -8.19 -29.16 32.55
CA GLY A 184 -8.84 -28.59 31.37
C GLY A 184 -9.55 -27.26 31.69
N GLY A 185 -9.88 -26.52 30.64
CA GLY A 185 -10.49 -25.21 30.72
C GLY A 185 -10.26 -24.39 29.44
N TYR A 186 -11.05 -23.33 29.29
CA TYR A 186 -10.92 -22.36 28.21
C TYR A 186 -10.38 -21.03 28.76
N HIS A 187 -9.45 -20.43 28.03
CA HIS A 187 -9.09 -19.02 28.19
C HIS A 187 -8.60 -18.47 26.84
N ASN A 188 -8.53 -17.15 26.74
CA ASN A 188 -7.84 -16.48 25.66
C ASN A 188 -6.87 -15.44 26.19
N GLU A 189 -5.91 -15.09 25.35
CA GLU A 189 -5.09 -13.90 25.46
C GLU A 189 -5.50 -12.96 24.32
N PHE A 190 -5.66 -11.67 24.58
CA PHE A 190 -6.09 -10.71 23.58
C PHE A 190 -5.25 -9.43 23.61
N GLU A 191 -5.17 -8.74 22.47
CA GLU A 191 -4.65 -7.38 22.36
C GLU A 191 -5.79 -6.46 21.88
N CYS A 192 -5.88 -5.27 22.46
CA CYS A 192 -6.90 -4.28 22.10
C CYS A 192 -6.33 -2.85 22.04
N ILE A 193 -7.10 -1.96 21.42
CA ILE A 193 -6.84 -0.51 21.38
C ILE A 193 -8.05 0.24 21.90
N PRO A 194 -7.87 1.45 22.47
CA PRO A 194 -9.00 2.33 22.71
C PRO A 194 -9.81 2.56 21.42
N VAL A 195 -11.14 2.56 21.50
CA VAL A 195 -12.01 2.65 20.31
C VAL A 195 -11.85 3.96 19.51
N ASP A 196 -11.40 5.04 20.16
CA ASP A 196 -11.13 6.34 19.55
C ASP A 196 -9.79 6.40 18.82
N VAL A 197 -8.93 5.40 18.99
CA VAL A 197 -7.70 5.24 18.22
C VAL A 197 -8.03 4.39 17.00
N VAL A 198 -8.02 5.01 15.82
CA VAL A 198 -8.41 4.32 14.58
C VAL A 198 -7.49 3.13 14.32
N ALA A 199 -8.09 1.96 14.08
CA ALA A 199 -7.35 0.76 13.73
C ALA A 199 -6.80 0.92 12.32
N ARG A 200 -5.47 1.01 12.20
CA ARG A 200 -4.78 0.98 10.91
C ARG A 200 -3.86 -0.23 10.84
N PRO A 201 -3.87 -0.97 9.72
CA PRO A 201 -2.93 -2.06 9.50
C PRO A 201 -1.48 -1.57 9.56
N GLU A 202 -0.60 -2.42 10.06
CA GLU A 202 0.83 -2.16 9.97
C GLU A 202 1.34 -2.41 8.55
N ARG A 203 2.26 -1.57 8.07
CA ARG A 203 2.91 -1.74 6.77
C ARG A 203 4.02 -2.79 6.86
N ARG A 204 3.63 -4.07 6.84
CA ARG A 204 4.53 -5.23 6.94
C ARG A 204 4.83 -5.84 5.58
N THR A 205 3.90 -5.75 4.64
CA THR A 205 4.05 -6.35 3.31
C THR A 205 5.10 -5.57 2.52
N ALA A 206 6.13 -6.27 2.06
CA ALA A 206 7.18 -5.67 1.24
C ALA A 206 6.59 -5.14 -0.08
N ARG A 207 6.95 -3.91 -0.46
CA ARG A 207 6.51 -3.34 -1.74
C ARG A 207 7.16 -4.09 -2.91
N PRO A 208 6.40 -4.43 -3.97
CA PRO A 208 6.99 -4.91 -5.22
C PRO A 208 8.00 -3.89 -5.75
N THR A 209 9.17 -4.37 -6.15
CA THR A 209 10.26 -3.51 -6.64
C THR A 209 10.83 -4.09 -7.93
N VAL A 210 10.91 -3.26 -8.97
CA VAL A 210 11.59 -3.59 -10.23
C VAL A 210 13.07 -3.27 -10.08
N ARG A 211 13.93 -4.28 -10.24
CA ARG A 211 15.37 -4.16 -9.93
C ARG A 211 16.21 -3.50 -11.02
N GLY A 212 15.65 -3.31 -12.21
CA GLY A 212 16.38 -2.76 -13.34
C GLY A 212 15.43 -2.40 -14.47
N PRO A 213 15.94 -1.73 -15.53
CA PRO A 213 15.15 -1.36 -16.67
C PRO A 213 14.63 -2.60 -17.40
N GLN A 214 13.50 -2.45 -18.06
CA GLN A 214 12.89 -3.45 -18.93
C GLN A 214 12.67 -2.86 -20.31
N THR A 215 12.44 -3.70 -21.32
CA THR A 215 11.97 -3.24 -22.62
C THR A 215 10.47 -3.42 -22.77
N ALA A 216 9.87 -2.58 -23.61
CA ALA A 216 8.44 -2.59 -23.93
C ALA A 216 8.22 -2.12 -25.38
N THR A 217 7.10 -2.51 -25.97
CA THR A 217 6.72 -2.07 -27.32
C THR A 217 5.79 -0.88 -27.23
N VAL A 218 6.04 0.18 -28.00
CA VAL A 218 5.14 1.34 -28.07
C VAL A 218 3.82 0.96 -28.75
N THR A 219 2.69 1.38 -28.18
CA THR A 219 1.35 1.08 -28.69
C THR A 219 0.56 2.33 -29.04
N GLY A 220 -0.53 2.16 -29.78
CA GLY A 220 -1.44 3.21 -30.23
C GLY A 220 -2.73 2.62 -30.78
N ALA A 221 -3.67 3.45 -31.23
CA ALA A 221 -4.90 2.94 -31.82
C ALA A 221 -4.59 2.25 -33.17
N SER A 222 -5.52 1.41 -33.63
CA SER A 222 -5.33 0.71 -34.90
C SER A 222 -5.12 1.68 -36.07
N GLY A 223 -3.95 1.60 -36.71
CA GLY A 223 -3.55 2.46 -37.83
C GLY A 223 -2.72 3.69 -37.44
N ASP A 224 -2.54 3.95 -36.14
CA ASP A 224 -1.68 5.03 -35.67
C ASP A 224 -0.20 4.67 -35.85
N GLU A 225 0.57 5.57 -36.47
CA GLU A 225 2.04 5.49 -36.43
C GLU A 225 2.63 6.18 -35.20
N ILE A 226 1.91 7.15 -34.63
CA ILE A 226 2.37 7.99 -33.53
C ILE A 226 1.21 8.15 -32.53
N CYS A 227 1.41 7.67 -31.30
CA CYS A 227 0.46 7.85 -30.19
C CYS A 227 1.14 8.67 -29.09
N THR A 228 0.76 9.94 -28.95
CA THR A 228 1.34 10.84 -27.96
C THR A 228 0.34 11.89 -27.47
N ASP A 229 0.63 12.51 -26.34
CA ASP A 229 -0.16 13.58 -25.75
C ASP A 229 0.60 14.92 -25.71
N GLU A 230 -0.03 15.93 -25.08
CA GLU A 230 0.52 17.28 -24.94
C GLU A 230 1.86 17.37 -24.19
N HIS A 231 2.27 16.30 -23.51
CA HIS A 231 3.52 16.21 -22.77
C HIS A 231 4.57 15.34 -23.47
N GLY A 232 4.30 14.85 -24.68
CA GLY A 232 5.19 13.95 -25.40
C GLY A 232 5.30 12.57 -24.75
N ARG A 233 4.30 12.16 -23.96
CA ARG A 233 4.22 10.82 -23.37
C ARG A 233 3.78 9.83 -24.43
N ILE A 234 4.06 8.54 -24.20
CA ILE A 234 3.61 7.45 -25.07
C ILE A 234 2.90 6.38 -24.24
N ARG A 235 2.28 5.42 -24.92
CA ARG A 235 1.79 4.18 -24.31
C ARG A 235 2.65 3.00 -24.75
N VAL A 236 2.76 2.01 -23.89
CA VAL A 236 3.61 0.85 -24.09
C VAL A 236 2.88 -0.44 -23.70
N GLN A 237 3.34 -1.55 -24.22
CA GLN A 237 2.94 -2.90 -23.84
C GLN A 237 4.17 -3.62 -23.30
N PHE A 238 4.14 -4.03 -22.03
CA PHE A 238 5.22 -4.82 -21.46
C PHE A 238 5.14 -6.27 -21.91
N HIS A 239 6.30 -6.93 -22.02
CA HIS A 239 6.40 -8.30 -22.53
C HIS A 239 5.94 -9.38 -21.55
N TRP A 240 5.83 -9.06 -20.27
CA TRP A 240 5.38 -9.97 -19.22
C TRP A 240 3.87 -9.94 -18.98
N GLU A 241 3.14 -9.03 -19.65
CA GLU A 241 1.69 -8.99 -19.56
C GLU A 241 1.08 -10.24 -20.19
N GLU A 242 0.31 -11.00 -19.41
CA GLU A 242 -0.28 -12.28 -19.83
C GLU A 242 -1.31 -12.12 -20.95
N GLN A 243 -2.04 -11.00 -20.96
CA GLN A 243 -3.09 -10.69 -21.92
C GLN A 243 -2.77 -9.38 -22.65
N PRO A 244 -1.78 -9.38 -23.55
CA PRO A 244 -1.37 -8.17 -24.24
C PRO A 244 -2.43 -7.73 -25.24
N LYS A 245 -2.70 -6.43 -25.30
CA LYS A 245 -3.71 -5.85 -26.19
C LYS A 245 -3.10 -5.19 -27.43
N TYR A 246 -1.92 -4.58 -27.27
CA TYR A 246 -1.26 -3.81 -28.33
C TYR A 246 -2.13 -2.70 -28.95
N ASP A 247 -2.93 -2.03 -28.12
CA ASP A 247 -3.81 -0.92 -28.49
C ASP A 247 -3.54 0.35 -27.65
N ASP A 248 -4.36 1.39 -27.86
CA ASP A 248 -4.33 2.65 -27.12
C ASP A 248 -4.81 2.54 -25.67
N THR A 249 -5.07 1.33 -25.15
CA THR A 249 -5.42 1.06 -23.75
C THR A 249 -4.40 0.19 -23.02
N SER A 250 -3.28 -0.14 -23.67
CA SER A 250 -2.28 -1.09 -23.15
C SER A 250 -1.60 -0.61 -21.86
N SER A 251 -1.38 0.70 -21.70
CA SER A 251 -0.82 1.27 -20.48
C SER A 251 -1.36 2.67 -20.16
N CYS A 252 -0.95 3.16 -18.99
CA CYS A 252 -0.95 4.59 -18.70
C CYS A 252 0.01 5.36 -19.63
N TRP A 253 -0.07 6.69 -19.61
CA TRP A 253 0.87 7.55 -20.29
C TRP A 253 2.24 7.57 -19.59
N VAL A 254 3.29 7.20 -20.32
CA VAL A 254 4.66 7.12 -19.83
C VAL A 254 5.49 8.26 -20.41
N ARG A 255 6.18 9.01 -19.55
CA ARG A 255 7.08 10.10 -19.99
C ARG A 255 8.32 9.54 -20.70
N CYS A 256 8.79 10.26 -21.70
CA CYS A 256 9.97 9.93 -22.48
C CYS A 256 11.12 10.89 -22.16
N ALA A 257 12.24 10.37 -21.67
CA ALA A 257 13.47 11.12 -21.57
C ALA A 257 13.91 11.61 -22.95
N GLN A 258 14.34 12.87 -23.00
CA GLN A 258 14.89 13.50 -24.20
C GLN A 258 16.37 13.79 -23.96
N SER A 259 17.17 13.87 -25.03
CA SER A 259 18.59 14.21 -24.92
C SER A 259 18.82 15.64 -24.41
N TRP A 260 17.86 16.55 -24.65
CA TRP A 260 17.90 17.92 -24.15
C TRP A 260 16.49 18.50 -24.03
N ALA A 261 16.05 18.88 -22.83
CA ALA A 261 14.70 19.40 -22.59
C ALA A 261 14.73 20.69 -21.74
N GLY A 262 14.53 21.84 -22.39
CA GLY A 262 14.36 23.15 -21.76
C GLY A 262 12.92 23.67 -21.88
N PRO A 263 12.60 24.85 -21.30
CA PRO A 263 11.26 25.45 -21.37
C PRO A 263 10.90 25.85 -22.81
N SER A 264 10.24 24.95 -23.53
CA SER A 264 9.85 25.10 -24.95
C SER A 264 11.01 25.14 -25.96
N TRP A 265 12.15 24.55 -25.63
CA TRP A 265 13.29 24.38 -26.55
C TRP A 265 14.10 23.14 -26.19
N GLY A 266 14.81 22.56 -27.16
CA GLY A 266 15.61 21.34 -26.97
C GLY A 266 15.47 20.35 -28.12
N ALA A 267 15.70 19.07 -27.83
CA ALA A 267 15.52 17.96 -28.76
C ALA A 267 14.23 17.20 -28.40
N GLN A 268 13.45 16.83 -29.42
CA GLN A 268 12.22 16.05 -29.23
C GLN A 268 12.14 14.92 -30.25
N PHE A 269 12.25 13.69 -29.77
CA PHE A 269 12.04 12.47 -30.53
C PHE A 269 11.00 11.63 -29.79
N ILE A 270 9.81 11.52 -30.40
CA ILE A 270 8.71 10.72 -29.85
C ILE A 270 8.82 9.30 -30.42
N PRO A 271 8.96 8.26 -29.57
CA PRO A 271 8.92 6.88 -30.02
C PRO A 271 7.60 6.56 -30.73
N ARG A 272 7.68 5.90 -31.89
CA ARG A 272 6.53 5.55 -32.73
C ARG A 272 5.97 4.18 -32.36
N VAL A 273 4.71 3.95 -32.69
CA VAL A 273 4.04 2.65 -32.49
C VAL A 273 4.88 1.54 -33.14
N GLY A 274 5.10 0.45 -32.40
CA GLY A 274 5.93 -0.68 -32.83
C GLY A 274 7.44 -0.54 -32.56
N MET A 275 7.93 0.62 -32.12
CA MET A 275 9.31 0.76 -31.64
C MET A 275 9.48 0.06 -30.29
N GLU A 276 10.69 -0.42 -30.01
CA GLU A 276 11.06 -0.95 -28.69
C GLU A 276 11.75 0.14 -27.86
N VAL A 277 11.24 0.36 -26.66
CA VAL A 277 11.73 1.36 -25.71
C VAL A 277 12.28 0.69 -24.46
N VAL A 278 13.26 1.36 -23.84
CA VAL A 278 13.79 1.00 -22.52
C VAL A 278 13.00 1.80 -21.49
N VAL A 279 12.40 1.10 -20.53
CA VAL A 279 11.58 1.65 -19.45
C VAL A 279 12.28 1.42 -18.12
N GLU A 280 12.60 2.52 -17.44
CA GLU A 280 13.03 2.53 -16.04
C GLU A 280 11.83 2.79 -15.13
N PHE A 281 11.92 2.37 -13.87
CA PHE A 281 10.89 2.56 -12.86
C PHE A 281 11.45 3.44 -11.75
N LEU A 282 10.88 4.63 -11.55
CA LEU A 282 11.39 5.59 -10.57
C LEU A 282 11.35 4.98 -9.16
N ASP A 283 12.49 4.99 -8.46
CA ASP A 283 12.68 4.33 -7.15
C ASP A 283 12.41 2.81 -7.17
N GLY A 284 12.46 2.18 -8.36
CA GLY A 284 12.07 0.79 -8.58
C GLY A 284 10.57 0.54 -8.45
N ASN A 285 9.74 1.58 -8.39
CA ASN A 285 8.29 1.44 -8.23
C ASN A 285 7.63 1.05 -9.57
N PRO A 286 6.99 -0.14 -9.69
CA PRO A 286 6.33 -0.57 -10.92
C PRO A 286 5.23 0.38 -11.41
N ASP A 287 4.66 1.19 -10.51
CA ASP A 287 3.62 2.17 -10.85
C ASP A 287 4.18 3.49 -11.44
N ARG A 288 5.51 3.65 -11.51
CA ARG A 288 6.16 4.90 -11.96
C ARG A 288 7.13 4.66 -13.13
N PRO A 289 6.64 4.22 -14.30
CA PRO A 289 7.49 4.02 -15.46
C PRO A 289 7.97 5.34 -16.07
N LEU A 290 9.18 5.32 -16.62
CA LEU A 290 9.82 6.39 -17.39
C LEU A 290 10.58 5.75 -18.55
N VAL A 291 10.28 6.12 -19.79
CA VAL A 291 11.06 5.72 -20.95
C VAL A 291 12.38 6.47 -20.93
N THR A 292 13.51 5.75 -20.95
CA THR A 292 14.86 6.32 -20.89
C THR A 292 15.64 6.17 -22.19
N GLY A 293 15.13 5.40 -23.15
CA GLY A 293 15.74 5.27 -24.47
C GLY A 293 14.95 4.37 -25.41
N CYS A 294 15.50 4.17 -26.62
CA CYS A 294 15.00 3.25 -27.63
C CYS A 294 16.12 2.30 -28.04
N VAL A 295 15.76 1.09 -28.45
CA VAL A 295 16.71 0.09 -28.96
C VAL A 295 16.28 -0.44 -30.32
N TYR A 296 17.26 -0.76 -31.16
CA TYR A 296 17.04 -1.51 -32.40
C TYR A 296 16.85 -2.99 -32.08
N ASN A 297 16.06 -3.68 -32.91
CA ASN A 297 15.80 -5.10 -32.78
C ASN A 297 15.60 -5.76 -34.16
N GLY A 298 15.21 -7.03 -34.19
CA GLY A 298 15.04 -7.79 -35.45
C GLY A 298 14.00 -7.21 -36.42
N ASN A 299 13.00 -6.49 -35.91
CA ASN A 299 11.96 -5.84 -36.71
C ASN A 299 12.28 -4.36 -37.00
N ASN A 300 13.09 -3.74 -36.15
CA ASN A 300 13.53 -2.34 -36.26
C ASN A 300 15.06 -2.30 -36.35
N PRO A 301 15.66 -2.53 -37.54
CA PRO A 301 17.11 -2.53 -37.69
C PRO A 301 17.70 -1.10 -37.64
N PRO A 302 19.02 -0.97 -37.37
CA PRO A 302 19.73 0.30 -37.46
C PRO A 302 19.61 0.95 -38.86
N PRO A 303 19.65 2.29 -38.97
CA PRO A 303 19.45 3.00 -40.25
C PRO A 303 20.61 2.81 -41.23
N PHE A 304 21.83 2.55 -40.75
CA PHE A 304 23.00 2.28 -41.59
C PHE A 304 23.33 0.80 -41.48
N ALA A 305 23.56 0.15 -42.62
CA ALA A 305 23.78 -1.30 -42.64
C ALA A 305 25.06 -1.67 -41.87
N LEU A 306 24.92 -2.52 -40.86
CA LEU A 306 26.01 -3.01 -40.03
C LEU A 306 26.25 -4.50 -40.32
N PRO A 307 27.51 -4.98 -40.28
CA PRO A 307 28.72 -4.26 -39.82
C PRO A 307 29.43 -3.40 -40.88
N ASP A 308 28.94 -3.35 -42.12
CA ASP A 308 29.65 -2.74 -43.26
C ASP A 308 29.87 -1.22 -43.13
N HIS A 309 28.90 -0.48 -42.56
CA HIS A 309 28.97 0.98 -42.38
C HIS A 309 29.23 1.39 -40.93
N LYS A 310 30.14 0.70 -40.24
CA LYS A 310 30.47 0.93 -38.82
C LYS A 310 31.06 2.32 -38.48
N THR A 311 31.48 3.10 -39.48
CA THR A 311 32.00 4.48 -39.34
C THR A 311 30.93 5.54 -39.58
N GLN A 312 29.71 5.15 -39.96
CA GLN A 312 28.60 6.10 -40.15
C GLN A 312 27.86 6.37 -38.86
N SER A 313 27.57 7.64 -38.59
CA SER A 313 26.75 8.09 -37.47
C SER A 313 25.79 9.21 -37.90
N GLY A 314 24.67 9.39 -37.20
CA GLY A 314 23.72 10.46 -37.52
C GLY A 314 22.26 10.15 -37.19
N TRP A 315 21.37 10.94 -37.79
CA TRP A 315 19.92 10.84 -37.64
C TRP A 315 19.26 10.64 -39.00
N ARG A 316 18.41 9.61 -39.10
CA ARG A 316 17.48 9.40 -40.22
C ARG A 316 16.06 9.38 -39.69
N THR A 317 15.19 10.24 -40.21
CA THR A 317 13.77 10.25 -39.89
C THR A 317 12.98 9.37 -40.88
N ASN A 318 11.68 9.22 -40.67
CA ASN A 318 10.78 8.59 -41.63
C ASN A 318 9.52 9.46 -41.78
N SER A 319 9.07 9.70 -43.01
CA SER A 319 7.81 10.41 -43.25
C SER A 319 6.64 9.70 -42.55
N SER A 320 5.63 10.46 -42.13
CA SER A 320 4.43 9.95 -41.46
C SER A 320 3.21 10.80 -41.86
N PRO A 321 2.03 10.20 -42.08
CA PRO A 321 1.75 8.76 -42.09
C PRO A 321 2.11 8.07 -43.42
N GLY A 322 2.25 6.73 -43.40
CA GLY A 322 2.36 5.86 -44.58
C GLY A 322 3.76 5.76 -45.19
N GLY A 323 4.82 5.97 -44.39
CA GLY A 323 6.21 6.23 -44.78
C GLY A 323 6.65 5.91 -46.23
N GLY A 324 7.10 6.96 -46.95
CA GLY A 324 7.61 6.90 -48.33
C GLY A 324 8.81 7.83 -48.61
N GLY A 325 9.49 8.29 -47.55
CA GLY A 325 10.64 9.20 -47.61
C GLY A 325 11.29 9.43 -46.25
N SER A 326 12.41 10.16 -46.21
CA SER A 326 13.15 10.47 -44.98
C SER A 326 13.88 11.80 -45.08
N ASN A 327 14.18 12.41 -43.92
CA ASN A 327 15.21 13.44 -43.80
C ASN A 327 16.42 12.80 -43.11
N GLU A 328 17.64 13.15 -43.52
CA GLU A 328 18.86 12.55 -42.99
C GLU A 328 19.95 13.60 -42.73
N LEU A 329 20.58 13.51 -41.56
CA LEU A 329 21.86 14.12 -41.25
C LEU A 329 22.84 12.99 -40.91
N ARG A 330 23.89 12.82 -41.71
CA ARG A 330 24.87 11.73 -41.57
C ARG A 330 26.30 12.27 -41.58
N PHE A 331 27.13 11.71 -40.70
CA PHE A 331 28.58 11.87 -40.65
C PHE A 331 29.23 10.54 -41.07
N GLU A 332 30.31 10.63 -41.84
CA GLU A 332 31.13 9.49 -42.28
C GLU A 332 32.57 9.77 -41.88
N ASP A 333 33.14 8.86 -41.09
CA ASP A 333 34.47 9.01 -40.46
C ASP A 333 35.54 8.10 -41.08
N ALA A 334 35.29 7.60 -42.30
CA ALA A 334 36.18 6.67 -43.02
C ALA A 334 37.49 7.29 -43.54
#